data_AF-A0A8T1LD98-F1
#
_entry.id   AF-A0A8T1LD98-F1
#
_cell.length_a   1.000
_cell.length_b   1.000
_cell.length_c   1.000
_cell.angle_alpha   90.00
_cell.angle_beta   90.00
_cell.angle_gamma   90.00
#
_symmetry.space_group_name_H-M   'P 1'
#
loop_
_entity.id
_entity.type
_entity.pdbx_description
1 polymer ?
#
loop_
_entity_poly.entity_id
_entity_poly.type
_entity_poly.pdbx_seq_one_letter_code
_entity_poly.pdbx_strand_id
1 'polypeptide(L)'
;MMRRFGCSTSALSRLFSHMVRYVCDKCQDIIYFHKRICADRIRMYCDAVYECGAPMNNVFGFIDGTKIPVCRPSSRPGKCEDLQKQVYSGHKRVHCMNFQAAVTPDGYPFIAGDL
;
A
#
# COMPACT_ATOMS: atom_id res chain seq x y z
N MET A 1 -13.15 -21.66 0.41
CA MET A 1 -11.78 -21.41 0.91
C MET A 1 -10.86 -22.61 0.74
N MET A 2 -11.15 -23.79 1.30
CA MET A 2 -10.31 -24.99 1.14
C MET A 2 -10.04 -25.38 -0.32
N ARG A 3 -11.06 -25.29 -1.19
CA ARG A 3 -10.94 -25.63 -2.63
C ARG A 3 -9.93 -24.77 -3.41
N ARG A 4 -9.54 -23.60 -2.90
CA ARG A 4 -8.68 -22.64 -3.61
C ARG A 4 -7.24 -22.59 -3.08
N PHE A 5 -7.07 -22.81 -1.79
CA PHE A 5 -5.76 -22.70 -1.12
C PHE A 5 -5.26 -24.00 -0.47
N GLY A 6 -6.05 -25.07 -0.46
CA GLY A 6 -5.66 -26.36 0.12
C GLY A 6 -5.54 -26.38 1.65
N CYS A 7 -5.79 -25.27 2.34
CA CYS A 7 -5.67 -25.15 3.80
C CYS A 7 -7.02 -24.87 4.47
N SER A 8 -7.13 -25.23 5.75
CA SER A 8 -8.29 -24.88 6.58
C SER A 8 -8.39 -23.35 6.74
N THR A 9 -9.62 -22.86 6.95
CA THR A 9 -9.88 -21.43 7.15
C THR A 9 -9.09 -20.87 8.35
N SER A 10 -8.93 -21.67 9.40
CA SER A 10 -8.15 -21.29 10.60
C SER A 10 -6.65 -21.20 10.30
N ALA A 11 -6.09 -22.09 9.48
CA ALA A 11 -4.68 -22.02 9.07
C ALA A 11 -4.41 -20.76 8.24
N LEU A 12 -5.30 -20.42 7.29
CA LEU A 12 -5.19 -19.20 6.49
C LEU A 12 -5.29 -17.94 7.37
N SER A 13 -6.22 -17.91 8.32
CA SER A 13 -6.36 -16.79 9.25
C SER A 13 -5.10 -16.58 10.10
N ARG A 14 -4.50 -17.68 10.61
CA ARG A 14 -3.24 -17.63 11.36
C ARG A 14 -2.08 -17.13 10.51
N LEU A 15 -1.95 -17.63 9.28
CA LEU A 15 -0.89 -17.24 8.36
C LEU A 15 -1.01 -15.74 8.01
N PHE A 16 -2.22 -15.30 7.64
CA PHE A 16 -2.49 -13.91 7.34
C PHE A 16 -2.16 -13.01 8.53
N SER A 17 -2.68 -13.33 9.71
CA SER A 17 -2.42 -12.55 10.93
C SER A 17 -0.93 -12.51 11.30
N HIS A 18 -0.20 -13.61 11.06
CA HIS A 18 1.24 -13.66 11.29
C HIS A 18 1.99 -12.77 10.30
N MET A 19 1.66 -12.83 9.00
CA MET A 19 2.25 -11.97 7.98
C MET A 19 1.99 -10.48 8.24
N VAL A 20 0.77 -10.12 8.62
CA VAL A 20 0.44 -8.73 9.00
C VAL A 20 1.33 -8.26 10.15
N ARG A 21 1.45 -9.05 11.23
CA ARG A 21 2.32 -8.69 12.35
C ARG A 21 3.78 -8.60 11.95
N TYR A 22 4.27 -9.52 11.13
CA TYR A 22 5.65 -9.53 10.64
C TYR A 22 5.98 -8.26 9.83
N VAL A 23 5.10 -7.87 8.90
CA VAL A 23 5.28 -6.64 8.11
C VAL A 23 5.20 -5.42 9.01
N CYS A 24 4.22 -5.36 9.92
CA CYS A 24 4.12 -4.23 10.86
C CYS A 24 5.37 -4.10 11.75
N ASP A 25 5.94 -5.21 12.22
CA ASP A 25 7.17 -5.21 13.03
C ASP A 25 8.40 -4.76 12.23
N LYS A 26 8.56 -5.26 11.00
CA LYS A 26 9.71 -4.93 10.14
C LYS A 26 9.67 -3.55 9.53
N CYS A 27 8.47 -3.05 9.25
CA CYS A 27 8.26 -1.81 8.51
C CYS A 27 7.62 -0.72 9.37
N GLN A 28 7.58 -0.88 10.70
CA GLN A 28 6.90 0.08 11.58
C GLN A 28 7.39 1.51 11.37
N ASP A 29 8.70 1.67 11.16
CA ASP A 29 9.35 2.97 11.04
C ASP A 29 9.08 3.67 9.69
N ILE A 30 8.67 2.92 8.68
CA ILE A 30 8.38 3.40 7.32
C ILE A 30 6.89 3.42 6.98
N ILE A 31 6.04 2.86 7.85
CA ILE A 31 4.59 2.89 7.72
C ILE A 31 4.05 4.15 8.38
N TYR A 32 3.58 5.08 7.56
CA TYR A 32 2.89 6.27 8.03
C TYR A 32 1.38 6.06 8.06
N PHE A 33 0.78 6.24 9.24
CA PHE A 33 -0.67 6.22 9.42
C PHE A 33 -1.15 7.27 10.39
N HIS A 34 -2.01 8.17 9.90
CA HIS A 34 -2.61 9.20 10.74
C HIS A 34 -3.78 8.63 11.57
N LYS A 35 -3.45 7.85 12.62
CA LYS A 35 -4.40 7.11 13.48
C LYS A 35 -5.57 7.94 13.98
N ARG A 36 -5.32 9.18 14.43
CA ARG A 36 -6.35 10.06 15.00
C ARG A 36 -7.46 10.39 14.00
N ILE A 37 -7.09 10.97 12.86
CA ILE A 37 -8.02 11.33 11.78
C ILE A 37 -8.79 10.10 11.30
N CYS A 38 -8.10 8.96 11.12
CA CYS A 38 -8.77 7.74 10.69
C CYS A 38 -9.80 7.27 11.73
N ALA A 39 -9.44 7.19 13.02
CA ALA A 39 -10.37 6.79 14.06
C ALA A 39 -11.62 7.69 14.15
N ASP A 40 -11.44 9.01 13.98
CA ASP A 40 -12.54 9.97 14.05
C ASP A 40 -13.49 9.86 12.84
N ARG A 41 -12.99 9.45 11.67
CA ARG A 41 -13.71 9.49 10.39
C ARG A 41 -14.04 8.12 9.79
N ILE A 42 -13.57 7.02 10.39
CA ILE A 42 -13.67 5.68 9.80
C ILE A 42 -15.11 5.27 9.46
N ARG A 43 -16.08 5.62 10.32
CA ARG A 43 -17.50 5.33 10.09
C ARG A 43 -18.02 6.06 8.85
N MET A 44 -17.73 7.36 8.78
CA MET A 44 -18.09 8.19 7.62
C MET A 44 -17.48 7.64 6.32
N TYR A 45 -16.23 7.15 6.35
CA TYR A 45 -15.63 6.52 5.18
C TYR A 45 -16.33 5.21 4.80
N CYS A 46 -16.62 4.34 5.78
CA CYS A 46 -17.35 3.09 5.54
C CYS A 46 -18.73 3.34 4.92
N ASP A 47 -19.47 4.31 5.46
CA ASP A 47 -20.81 4.65 5.00
C ASP A 47 -20.76 5.20 3.56
N ALA A 48 -19.85 6.14 3.28
CA ALA A 48 -19.68 6.70 1.94
C ALA A 48 -19.29 5.63 0.89
N VAL A 49 -18.42 4.68 1.26
CA VAL A 49 -18.02 3.58 0.37
C VAL A 49 -19.17 2.60 0.14
N TYR A 50 -19.96 2.32 1.17
CA TYR A 50 -21.13 1.45 1.06
C TYR A 50 -22.24 2.08 0.20
N GLU A 51 -22.50 3.39 0.37
CA GLU A 51 -23.43 4.15 -0.46
C GLU A 51 -23.05 4.16 -1.94
N CYS A 52 -21.75 4.13 -2.25
CA CYS A 52 -21.23 3.96 -3.61
C CYS A 52 -21.37 2.53 -4.17
N GLY A 53 -21.97 1.60 -3.41
CA GLY A 53 -22.26 0.23 -3.85
C GLY A 53 -21.22 -0.82 -3.45
N ALA A 54 -20.39 -0.55 -2.45
CA ALA A 54 -19.47 -1.57 -1.95
C ALA A 54 -20.24 -2.77 -1.36
N PRO A 55 -19.76 -4.01 -1.58
CA PRO A 55 -20.45 -5.22 -1.11
C PRO A 55 -20.39 -5.40 0.41
N MET A 56 -19.54 -4.64 1.11
CA MET A 56 -19.32 -4.74 2.55
C MET A 56 -19.40 -3.34 3.18
N ASN A 57 -19.95 -3.26 4.38
CA ASN A 57 -20.15 -2.01 5.12
C ASN A 57 -18.95 -1.63 6.03
N ASN A 58 -17.82 -2.33 5.91
CA ASN A 58 -16.63 -2.14 6.74
C ASN A 58 -15.38 -1.78 5.91
N VAL A 59 -15.57 -1.33 4.67
CA VAL A 59 -14.49 -0.89 3.78
C VAL A 59 -14.34 0.61 3.90
N PHE A 60 -13.21 1.08 4.42
CA PHE A 60 -12.94 2.51 4.63
C PHE A 60 -11.82 3.07 3.73
N GLY A 61 -11.23 2.25 2.86
CA GLY A 61 -10.13 2.68 2.00
C GLY A 61 -9.72 1.61 0.99
N PHE A 62 -8.94 2.03 0.00
CA PHE A 62 -8.53 1.20 -1.14
C PHE A 62 -7.02 1.22 -1.32
N ILE A 63 -6.45 0.10 -1.77
CA ILE A 63 -5.03 0.07 -2.14
C ILE A 63 -4.90 0.80 -3.47
N ASP A 64 -4.14 1.90 -3.48
CA ASP A 64 -3.75 2.61 -4.67
C ASP A 64 -2.23 2.57 -4.87
N GLY A 65 -1.84 2.45 -6.13
CA GLY A 65 -0.45 2.45 -6.57
C GLY A 65 -0.10 3.81 -7.16
N THR A 66 0.30 4.76 -6.32
CA THR A 66 0.70 6.08 -6.79
C THR A 66 2.11 6.03 -7.37
N LYS A 67 2.26 6.53 -8.61
CA LYS A 67 3.55 6.67 -9.28
C LYS A 67 4.01 8.12 -9.17
N ILE A 68 5.10 8.36 -8.46
CA ILE A 68 5.70 9.69 -8.34
C ILE A 68 6.83 9.79 -9.37
N PRO A 69 6.69 10.62 -10.42
CA PRO A 69 7.72 10.77 -11.44
C PRO A 69 8.98 11.37 -10.83
N VAL A 70 10.14 10.89 -11.29
CA VAL A 70 11.46 11.39 -10.90
C VAL A 70 12.29 11.70 -12.12
N CYS A 71 13.27 12.58 -11.98
CA CYS A 71 14.27 12.80 -13.01
C CYS A 71 15.03 11.50 -13.31
N ARG A 72 15.53 11.36 -14.55
CA ARG A 72 16.36 10.21 -14.95
C ARG A 72 17.62 10.17 -14.07
N PRO A 73 17.84 9.11 -13.27
CA PRO A 73 19.03 9.05 -12.43
C PRO A 73 20.29 8.90 -13.29
N SER A 74 21.34 9.65 -12.94
CA SER A 74 22.70 9.46 -13.45
C SER A 74 23.56 8.78 -12.41
N SER A 75 24.60 8.07 -12.84
CA SER A 75 25.58 7.47 -11.92
C SER A 75 26.26 8.55 -11.10
N ARG A 76 26.49 8.29 -9.80
CA ARG A 76 27.25 9.21 -8.94
C ARG A 76 28.72 9.24 -9.37
N PRO A 77 29.44 10.37 -9.20
CA PRO A 77 30.86 10.45 -9.52
C PRO A 77 31.66 9.33 -8.83
N GLY A 78 32.47 8.59 -9.58
CA GLY A 78 33.27 7.48 -9.07
C GLY A 78 32.49 6.17 -8.84
N LYS A 79 31.21 6.08 -9.22
CA LYS A 79 30.41 4.84 -9.16
C LYS A 79 29.88 4.46 -10.54
N CYS A 80 29.95 3.17 -10.90
CA CYS A 80 29.31 2.59 -12.09
C CYS A 80 27.93 1.99 -11.75
N GLU A 81 27.07 2.75 -11.06
CA GLU A 81 25.72 2.28 -10.74
C GLU A 81 24.69 2.74 -11.79
N ASP A 82 23.88 1.81 -12.28
CA ASP A 82 22.74 2.07 -13.16
C ASP A 82 21.44 1.93 -12.36
N LEU A 83 21.07 3.00 -11.66
CA LEU A 83 19.82 3.08 -10.90
C LEU A 83 18.59 3.30 -11.80
N GLN A 84 18.78 3.52 -13.11
CA GLN A 84 17.67 3.82 -14.02
C GLN A 84 16.73 2.63 -14.13
N LYS A 85 17.27 1.41 -14.13
CA LYS A 85 16.47 0.16 -14.19
C LYS A 85 15.57 -0.02 -12.98
N GLN A 86 15.94 0.51 -11.81
CA GLN A 86 15.15 0.36 -10.59
C GLN A 86 13.90 1.25 -10.58
N VAL A 87 13.99 2.44 -11.19
CA VAL A 87 12.89 3.42 -11.19
C VAL A 87 12.16 3.53 -12.53
N TYR A 88 12.63 2.89 -13.60
CA TYR A 88 11.96 2.97 -14.89
C TYR A 88 10.71 2.10 -14.95
N SER A 89 9.54 2.71 -15.11
CA SER A 89 8.28 2.00 -15.33
C SER A 89 8.02 1.81 -16.82
N GLY A 90 8.22 0.60 -17.34
CA GLY A 90 7.95 0.29 -18.76
C GLY A 90 6.50 0.55 -19.18
N HIS A 91 5.52 0.33 -18.29
CA HIS A 91 4.11 0.54 -18.60
C HIS A 91 3.75 2.02 -18.87
N LYS A 92 4.31 2.95 -18.10
CA LYS A 92 4.07 4.39 -18.28
C LYS A 92 5.18 5.07 -19.10
N ARG A 93 6.28 4.37 -19.39
CA ARG A 93 7.47 4.84 -20.10
C ARG A 93 8.11 6.07 -19.45
N VAL A 94 8.13 6.08 -18.11
CA VAL A 94 8.64 7.19 -17.27
C VAL A 94 9.43 6.62 -16.10
N HIS A 95 10.46 7.33 -15.66
CA HIS A 95 11.13 7.06 -14.38
C HIS A 95 10.24 7.54 -13.24
N CYS A 96 9.80 6.63 -12.37
CA CYS A 96 8.95 6.94 -11.23
C CYS A 96 9.24 6.00 -10.06
N MET A 97 9.09 6.52 -8.85
CA MET A 97 9.00 5.71 -7.65
C MET A 97 7.57 5.18 -7.54
N ASN A 98 7.41 3.89 -7.27
CA ASN A 98 6.11 3.27 -7.07
C ASN A 98 5.83 3.23 -5.57
N PHE A 99 4.79 3.92 -5.14
CA PHE A 99 4.29 3.85 -3.77
C PHE A 99 3.00 3.05 -3.77
N GLN A 100 2.88 2.11 -2.84
CA GLN A 100 1.60 1.46 -2.56
C GLN A 100 1.07 2.02 -1.26
N ALA A 101 -0.13 2.59 -1.32
CA ALA A 101 -0.77 3.22 -0.19
C ALA A 101 -2.21 2.73 -0.06
N ALA A 102 -2.72 2.65 1.16
CA ALA A 102 -4.17 2.54 1.35
C ALA A 102 -4.74 3.95 1.45
N VAL A 103 -5.58 4.35 0.51
CA VAL A 103 -6.12 5.72 0.44
C VAL A 103 -7.54 5.72 0.97
N THR A 104 -7.83 6.66 1.89
CA THR A 104 -9.18 6.90 2.39
C THR A 104 -9.98 7.76 1.40
N PRO A 105 -11.33 7.74 1.45
CA PRO A 105 -12.18 8.51 0.55
C PRO A 105 -11.90 10.03 0.48
N ASP A 106 -11.30 10.61 1.52
CA ASP A 106 -10.88 12.01 1.56
C ASP A 106 -9.47 12.27 0.99
N GLY A 107 -8.84 11.26 0.39
CA GLY A 107 -7.59 11.38 -0.34
C GLY A 107 -6.33 11.35 0.54
N TYR A 108 -6.45 11.10 1.85
CA TYR A 108 -5.28 10.95 2.71
C TYR A 108 -4.68 9.53 2.57
N PRO A 109 -3.41 9.42 2.12
CA PRO A 109 -2.78 8.11 1.94
C PRO A 109 -2.24 7.57 3.27
N PHE A 110 -2.45 6.28 3.50
CA PHE A 110 -1.61 5.43 4.35
C PHE A 110 -0.39 5.03 3.53
N ILE A 111 0.76 5.64 3.78
CA ILE A 111 1.97 5.40 2.98
C ILE A 111 2.79 4.31 3.66
N ALA A 112 3.07 3.23 2.96
CA ALA A 112 4.18 2.35 3.26
C ALA A 112 5.25 2.60 2.19
N GLY A 113 6.38 3.19 2.56
CA GLY A 113 7.44 3.50 1.60
C GLY A 113 8.81 3.53 2.25
N ASP A 114 9.76 2.83 1.65
CA ASP A 114 11.19 2.99 1.97
C ASP A 114 11.61 4.44 1.69
N LEU A 115 12.24 5.08 2.67
CA LEU A 115 13.02 6.33 2.51
C LEU A 115 14.43 6.02 2.02
#